data_AF-A0A109FLA9-F1
#
_entry.id   AF-A0A109FLA9-F1
#
_cell.length_a   1.000
_cell.length_b   1.000
_cell.length_c   1.000
_cell.angle_alpha   90.00
_cell.angle_beta   90.00
_cell.angle_gamma   90.00
#
_symmetry.space_group_name_H-M   'P 1'
#
loop_
_entity.id
_entity.type
_entity.pdbx_description
1 polymer ?
#
loop_
_entity_poly.entity_id
_entity_poly.type
_entity_poly.pdbx_seq_one_letter_code
_entity_poly.pdbx_strand_id
1 'polypeptide(L)'
;MLAELDLALSKPTELIQELFEQHGSLDGLEQVIADRFTSLIKEGGALGQIPSLTSLSTVDKLPANGSLVRFRGMVQDTGLGGELFPATNADGSKLLMYGREDDAADVAAEDYSKLRERQLFYVVSVPGETAWAKENLDQAPAEALRGALENLSLKDGAVASHLTAHKNPNPTEPSFGLVAKVYGETDESLKTTDVREFVGVLGATSWSTGLEDPSTAEASESLLTVPALHVLFNSPAPRPSGPELPSSTESRAALRNELVHYLASSLGEDRDAAEWLLLALVARIHTRHATGMALGSMSLNLALPDGFSTDIGQAIEALVPAAAALDLTMETLNDAKTRLAPRSRDETLDAGRLQLAPGTAVVVDLRTLGEGKLEDTGVRNLRHLATAITQQKLAYEFPYSSFELDTDLNFVLLSEGKAILPTDCVVYVRPTSSGQPVRPDASKLDQFRGYIASMKHSQFSIPAEMSEVIQNDFVERRQASQGGEAMTQDDLLFRMTAARLLALSYGETELSKEAWMRTAELDDRRKERFPAVPATQQQQQRAGKVHGSLARAGKVKSQTPKVEPQEKKKQPKGRAWKRHLYNSRFVNATTQPGGKPAQRNKQPQGKSG
;
A
#
# COMPACT_ATOMS: atom_id res chain seq x y z
N MET A 1 -6.61 1.00 42.36
CA MET A 1 -7.42 0.71 41.15
C MET A 1 -8.30 1.88 40.74
N LEU A 2 -9.47 2.17 41.35
CA LEU A 2 -10.30 3.31 40.89
C LEU A 2 -9.62 4.69 41.04
N ALA A 3 -8.97 4.94 42.19
CA ALA A 3 -8.22 6.18 42.41
C ALA A 3 -7.01 6.32 41.47
N GLU A 4 -6.36 5.21 41.14
CA GLU A 4 -5.24 5.21 40.19
C GLU A 4 -5.71 5.39 38.74
N LEU A 5 -6.88 4.86 38.39
CA LEU A 5 -7.48 5.11 37.08
C LEU A 5 -7.84 6.59 36.93
N ASP A 6 -8.43 7.20 37.97
CA ASP A 6 -8.72 8.63 37.98
C ASP A 6 -7.44 9.47 37.85
N LEU A 7 -6.37 9.07 38.56
CA LEU A 7 -5.06 9.70 38.44
C LEU A 7 -4.45 9.52 37.04
N ALA A 8 -4.55 8.32 36.44
CA ALA A 8 -4.07 8.04 35.09
C ALA A 8 -4.76 8.92 34.03
N LEU A 9 -6.07 9.11 34.17
CA LEU A 9 -6.88 9.89 33.22
C LEU A 9 -6.69 11.39 33.38
N SER A 10 -6.63 11.89 34.63
CA SER A 10 -6.55 13.32 34.91
C SER A 10 -5.11 13.86 34.89
N LYS A 11 -4.15 13.06 35.38
CA LYS A 11 -2.76 13.48 35.59
C LYS A 11 -1.79 12.30 35.36
N PRO A 12 -1.63 11.83 34.12
CA PRO A 12 -0.83 10.65 33.81
C PRO A 12 0.63 10.76 34.26
N THR A 13 1.22 11.97 34.22
CA THR A 13 2.62 12.19 34.63
C THR A 13 2.84 12.07 36.14
N GLU A 14 1.83 12.35 36.97
CA GLU A 14 1.91 12.13 38.43
C GLU A 14 1.91 10.62 38.73
N LEU A 15 1.04 9.85 38.08
CA LEU A 15 1.04 8.38 38.22
C LEU A 15 2.36 7.75 37.74
N ILE A 16 2.91 8.24 36.63
CA ILE A 16 4.21 7.75 36.12
C ILE A 16 5.33 8.00 37.14
N GLN A 17 5.34 9.16 37.80
CA GLN A 17 6.29 9.47 38.86
C GLN A 17 6.10 8.55 40.08
N GLU A 18 4.86 8.26 40.50
CA GLU A 18 4.59 7.31 41.58
C GLU A 18 5.08 5.88 41.23
N LEU A 19 4.90 5.44 39.99
CA LEU A 19 5.40 4.14 39.52
C LEU A 19 6.92 4.09 39.52
N PHE A 20 7.59 5.17 39.15
CA PHE A 20 9.05 5.27 39.24
C PHE A 20 9.54 5.18 40.69
N GLU A 21 8.91 5.90 41.62
CA GLU A 21 9.25 5.85 43.05
C GLU A 21 9.04 4.46 43.65
N GLN A 22 8.02 3.73 43.20
CA GLN A 22 7.72 2.36 43.64
C GLN A 22 8.70 1.33 43.06
N HIS A 23 9.05 1.46 41.77
CA HIS A 23 9.97 0.54 41.08
C HIS A 23 11.42 0.75 41.52
N GLY A 24 11.81 2.01 41.79
CA GLY A 24 13.12 2.37 42.34
C GLY A 24 14.30 2.20 41.38
N SER A 25 14.05 1.93 40.10
CA SER A 25 15.05 1.78 39.04
C SER A 25 14.53 2.35 37.71
N LEU A 26 15.45 2.71 36.81
CA LEU A 26 15.12 3.02 35.42
C LEU A 26 15.03 1.75 34.56
N ASP A 27 15.66 0.66 34.97
CA ASP A 27 15.74 -0.55 34.16
C ASP A 27 14.39 -1.27 34.15
N GLY A 28 13.82 -1.43 32.95
CA GLY A 28 12.51 -2.06 32.75
C GLY A 28 11.32 -1.20 33.18
N LEU A 29 11.53 0.08 33.51
CA LEU A 29 10.48 1.00 33.94
C LEU A 29 9.43 1.21 32.83
N GLU A 30 9.87 1.25 31.57
CA GLU A 30 9.00 1.41 30.41
C GLU A 30 7.96 0.30 30.31
N GLN A 31 8.39 -0.95 30.54
CA GLN A 31 7.49 -2.11 30.55
C GLN A 31 6.50 -2.05 31.71
N VAL A 32 6.97 -1.67 32.91
CA VAL A 32 6.09 -1.52 34.09
C VAL A 32 5.01 -0.46 33.85
N ILE A 33 5.39 0.68 33.27
CA ILE A 33 4.44 1.75 32.91
C ILE A 33 3.46 1.25 31.84
N ALA A 34 3.96 0.64 30.76
CA ALA A 34 3.14 0.12 29.69
C ALA A 34 2.12 -0.91 30.17
N ASP A 35 2.55 -1.88 31.00
CA ASP A 35 1.69 -2.92 31.56
C ASP A 35 0.64 -2.32 32.50
N ARG A 36 1.04 -1.37 33.36
CA ARG A 36 0.10 -0.74 34.31
C ARG A 36 -0.96 0.07 33.59
N PHE A 37 -0.58 0.92 32.64
CA PHE A 37 -1.52 1.71 31.85
C PHE A 37 -2.40 0.82 30.96
N THR A 38 -1.85 -0.25 30.38
CA THR A 38 -2.64 -1.23 29.62
C THR A 38 -3.70 -1.88 30.49
N SER A 39 -3.36 -2.32 31.70
CA SER A 39 -4.32 -2.93 32.61
C SER A 39 -5.40 -1.93 33.07
N LEU A 40 -5.02 -0.71 33.46
CA LEU A 40 -5.96 0.31 33.90
C LEU A 40 -6.93 0.75 32.79
N ILE A 41 -6.43 0.97 31.58
CA ILE A 41 -7.21 1.59 30.49
C ILE A 41 -7.92 0.54 29.62
N LYS A 42 -7.18 -0.49 29.18
CA LYS A 42 -7.68 -1.48 28.22
C LYS A 42 -8.50 -2.55 28.92
N GLU A 43 -7.96 -3.17 29.98
CA GLU A 43 -8.68 -4.20 30.73
C GLU A 43 -9.78 -3.59 31.62
N GLY A 44 -9.54 -2.39 32.15
CA GLY A 44 -10.52 -1.61 32.90
C GLY A 44 -11.64 -0.99 32.06
N GLY A 45 -11.61 -1.10 30.72
CA GLY A 45 -12.65 -0.59 29.83
C GLY A 45 -12.78 0.93 29.78
N ALA A 46 -11.72 1.67 30.17
CA ALA A 46 -11.73 3.12 30.25
C ALA A 46 -11.26 3.83 28.96
N LEU A 47 -10.94 3.07 27.90
CA LEU A 47 -10.47 3.61 26.62
C LEU A 47 -11.39 4.69 26.02
N GLY A 48 -12.71 4.53 26.18
CA GLY A 48 -13.69 5.52 25.71
C GLY A 48 -13.73 6.83 26.51
N GLN A 49 -13.10 6.88 27.69
CA GLN A 49 -12.98 8.09 28.51
C GLN A 49 -11.80 8.97 28.07
N ILE A 50 -10.89 8.43 27.25
CA ILE A 50 -9.70 9.13 26.77
C ILE A 50 -10.05 9.94 25.51
N PRO A 51 -9.73 11.24 25.47
CA PRO A 51 -9.88 12.06 24.26
C PRO A 51 -9.18 11.43 23.05
N SER A 52 -9.94 11.27 21.96
CA SER A 52 -9.42 10.73 20.70
C SER A 52 -8.98 11.85 19.76
N LEU A 53 -7.74 11.75 19.27
CA LEU A 53 -7.26 12.55 18.15
C LEU A 53 -7.73 11.91 16.85
N THR A 54 -8.20 12.72 15.89
CA THR A 54 -8.80 12.24 14.64
C THR A 54 -8.24 13.00 13.44
N SER A 55 -8.62 12.59 12.22
CA SER A 55 -8.32 13.36 11.00
C SER A 55 -8.82 14.81 11.01
N LEU A 56 -9.77 15.16 11.89
CA LEU A 56 -10.32 16.51 12.05
C LEU A 56 -9.64 17.32 13.15
N SER A 57 -8.71 16.71 13.90
CA SER A 57 -7.93 17.41 14.91
C SER A 57 -7.08 18.50 14.26
N THR A 58 -6.98 19.64 14.95
CA THR A 58 -6.15 20.78 14.54
C THR A 58 -5.32 21.20 15.74
N VAL A 59 -4.13 21.77 15.51
CA VAL A 59 -3.17 22.09 16.57
C VAL A 59 -3.79 23.01 17.65
N ASP A 60 -4.64 23.95 17.25
CA ASP A 60 -5.35 24.86 18.17
C ASP A 60 -6.36 24.18 19.09
N LYS A 61 -6.86 23.01 18.69
CA LYS A 61 -7.96 22.29 19.33
C LYS A 61 -7.50 21.05 20.07
N LEU A 62 -6.19 20.88 20.20
CA LEU A 62 -5.64 19.78 20.97
C LEU A 62 -5.88 20.01 22.46
N PRO A 63 -6.04 18.94 23.25
CA PRO A 63 -5.97 19.01 24.71
C PRO A 63 -4.68 19.70 25.18
N ALA A 64 -4.68 20.20 26.43
CA ALA A 64 -3.48 20.81 27.00
C ALA A 64 -2.31 19.82 27.03
N ASN A 65 -1.08 20.31 26.86
CA ASN A 65 0.12 19.49 27.05
C ASN A 65 0.09 18.83 28.44
N GLY A 66 0.51 17.56 28.51
CA GLY A 66 0.39 16.72 29.70
C GLY A 66 -0.92 15.92 29.78
N SER A 67 -1.90 16.17 28.91
CA SER A 67 -3.15 15.39 28.86
C SER A 67 -2.92 14.00 28.29
N LEU A 68 -3.63 13.01 28.83
CA LEU A 68 -3.70 11.68 28.25
C LEU A 68 -4.61 11.69 27.01
N VAL A 69 -4.12 11.19 25.89
CA VAL A 69 -4.87 11.11 24.62
C VAL A 69 -4.69 9.76 23.96
N ARG A 70 -5.62 9.39 23.09
CA ARG A 70 -5.49 8.25 22.19
C ARG A 70 -5.51 8.72 20.74
N PHE A 71 -4.77 8.04 19.88
CA PHE A 71 -4.69 8.33 18.47
C PHE A 71 -4.64 7.04 17.66
N ARG A 72 -5.68 6.80 16.84
CA ARG A 72 -5.63 5.77 15.80
C ARG A 72 -4.91 6.37 14.60
N GLY A 73 -3.70 5.87 14.35
CA GLY A 73 -2.83 6.43 13.33
C GLY A 73 -2.07 5.37 12.55
N MET A 74 -1.73 5.73 11.33
CA MET A 74 -0.83 4.98 10.45
C MET A 74 0.59 5.53 10.61
N VAL A 75 1.56 4.65 10.83
CA VAL A 75 2.98 4.99 10.84
C VAL A 75 3.41 5.33 9.41
N GLN A 76 3.81 6.58 9.19
CA GLN A 76 4.18 7.07 7.87
C GLN A 76 5.69 7.14 7.67
N ASP A 77 6.43 7.58 8.68
CA ASP A 77 7.86 7.79 8.60
C ASP A 77 8.55 7.16 9.80
N THR A 78 9.44 6.20 9.53
CA THR A 78 10.28 5.54 10.53
C THR A 78 11.72 6.07 10.48
N GLY A 79 12.01 7.05 9.62
CA GLY A 79 13.35 7.55 9.33
C GLY A 79 13.86 8.64 10.26
N LEU A 80 13.11 8.98 11.31
CA LEU A 80 13.43 10.09 12.22
C LEU A 80 14.52 9.76 13.25
N GLY A 81 14.88 8.48 13.35
CA GLY A 81 15.96 8.02 14.21
C GLY A 81 15.60 7.99 15.70
N GLY A 82 16.65 7.80 16.50
CA GLY A 82 16.59 7.80 17.95
C GLY A 82 16.98 9.15 18.52
N GLU A 83 16.36 9.53 19.62
CA GLU A 83 16.67 10.74 20.38
C GLU A 83 17.22 10.34 21.75
N LEU A 84 18.36 10.93 22.14
CA LEU A 84 18.91 10.77 23.49
C LEU A 84 18.36 11.86 24.39
N PHE A 85 17.89 11.48 25.57
CA PHE A 85 17.33 12.40 26.55
C PHE A 85 17.72 11.99 27.98
N PRO A 86 17.83 12.94 28.92
CA PRO A 86 18.02 12.62 30.33
C PRO A 86 16.72 12.04 30.91
N ALA A 87 16.78 10.82 31.46
CA ALA A 87 15.59 10.18 32.02
C ALA A 87 15.19 10.76 33.39
N THR A 88 16.14 11.35 34.11
CA THR A 88 15.92 11.93 35.44
C THR A 88 16.61 13.29 35.58
N ASN A 89 16.15 14.06 36.57
CA ASN A 89 16.84 15.29 36.98
C ASN A 89 18.23 15.01 37.57
N ALA A 90 19.00 16.07 37.83
CA ALA A 90 20.37 15.97 38.35
C ALA A 90 20.48 15.09 39.61
N ASP A 91 19.51 15.21 40.53
CA ASP A 91 19.46 14.49 41.81
C ASP A 91 18.89 13.06 41.70
N GLY A 92 18.38 12.64 40.53
CA GLY A 92 17.75 11.34 40.31
C GLY A 92 16.39 11.16 40.99
N SER A 93 15.82 12.22 41.56
CA SER A 93 14.57 12.20 42.33
C SER A 93 13.30 12.33 41.48
N LYS A 94 13.40 12.95 40.30
CA LYS A 94 12.27 13.20 39.40
C LYS A 94 12.51 12.60 38.04
N LEU A 95 11.47 11.98 37.48
CA LEU A 95 11.46 11.46 36.12
C LEU A 95 11.17 12.58 35.12
N LEU A 96 11.97 12.65 34.06
CA LEU A 96 11.85 13.62 32.96
C LEU A 96 11.25 12.99 31.69
N MET A 97 10.77 11.74 31.78
CA MET A 97 10.13 11.02 30.68
C MET A 97 8.66 11.44 30.49
N TYR A 98 8.09 11.06 29.35
CA TYR A 98 6.67 11.18 29.03
C TYR A 98 6.11 12.60 29.11
N GLY A 99 6.82 13.57 28.51
CA GLY A 99 6.36 14.96 28.38
C GLY A 99 6.80 15.89 29.51
N ARG A 100 7.77 15.49 30.33
CA ARG A 100 8.39 16.33 31.38
C ARG A 100 9.79 16.85 31.01
N GLU A 101 10.13 16.87 29.73
CA GLU A 101 11.46 17.29 29.26
C GLU A 101 11.76 18.77 29.48
N ASP A 102 10.74 19.63 29.53
CA ASP A 102 10.93 21.05 29.82
C ASP A 102 11.45 21.30 31.25
N ASP A 103 11.28 20.31 32.16
CA ASP A 103 11.84 20.34 33.51
C ASP A 103 13.37 20.05 33.52
N ALA A 104 13.99 19.79 32.35
CA ALA A 104 15.40 19.38 32.22
C ALA A 104 16.40 20.54 32.12
N ALA A 105 15.98 21.81 32.22
CA ALA A 105 16.82 22.99 31.99
C ALA A 105 18.11 23.06 32.83
N ASP A 106 18.22 22.28 33.91
CA ASP A 106 19.36 22.26 34.85
C ASP A 106 20.20 20.97 34.81
N VAL A 107 19.98 20.05 33.85
CA VAL A 107 20.75 18.79 33.79
C VAL A 107 22.06 19.02 33.02
N ALA A 108 23.18 19.07 33.73
CA ALA A 108 24.51 19.11 33.10
C ALA A 108 24.70 17.88 32.19
N ALA A 109 24.96 18.13 30.90
CA ALA A 109 25.04 17.14 29.81
C ALA A 109 26.20 16.13 29.91
N GLU A 110 26.79 15.93 31.09
CA GLU A 110 28.00 15.14 31.30
C GLU A 110 27.75 13.76 31.95
N ASP A 111 26.59 13.53 32.55
CA ASP A 111 26.25 12.26 33.19
C ASP A 111 25.55 11.28 32.22
N TYR A 112 26.35 10.64 31.37
CA TYR A 112 25.89 9.67 30.37
C TYR A 112 25.11 8.48 30.95
N SER A 113 25.22 8.20 32.26
CA SER A 113 24.52 7.08 32.90
C SER A 113 23.00 7.28 32.98
N LYS A 114 22.56 8.55 32.95
CA LYS A 114 21.15 8.96 33.03
C LYS A 114 20.50 9.17 31.67
N LEU A 115 21.29 9.10 30.59
CA LEU A 115 20.75 9.18 29.24
C LEU A 115 20.01 7.89 28.90
N ARG A 116 18.90 8.06 28.22
CA ARG A 116 18.11 6.99 27.61
C ARG A 116 17.83 7.37 26.16
N GLU A 117 17.52 6.35 25.36
CA GLU A 117 17.16 6.51 23.97
C GLU A 117 15.66 6.26 23.79
N ARG A 118 15.04 7.00 22.87
CA ARG A 118 13.68 6.76 22.39
C ARG A 118 13.65 6.81 20.88
N GLN A 119 12.71 6.09 20.29
CA GLN A 119 12.51 6.11 18.84
C GLN A 119 11.42 7.11 18.45
N LEU A 120 11.66 7.84 17.36
CA LEU A 120 10.73 8.81 16.81
C LEU A 120 10.05 8.25 15.56
N PHE A 121 8.73 8.41 15.49
CA PHE A 121 7.93 8.04 14.32
C PHE A 121 7.02 9.19 13.92
N TYR A 122 6.86 9.45 12.61
CA TYR A 122 5.79 10.32 12.15
C TYR A 122 4.54 9.50 11.91
N VAL A 123 3.47 9.84 12.62
CA VAL A 123 2.19 9.12 12.56
C VAL A 123 1.12 10.07 12.04
N VAL A 124 0.34 9.59 11.07
CA VAL A 124 -0.76 10.34 10.46
C VAL A 124 -2.10 9.64 10.69
N SER A 125 -3.19 10.38 10.67
CA SER A 125 -4.53 9.81 10.62
C SER A 125 -4.63 8.89 9.39
N VAL A 126 -5.32 7.76 9.54
CA VAL A 126 -5.40 6.72 8.52
C VAL A 126 -5.92 7.31 7.19
N PRO A 127 -5.09 7.36 6.13
CA PRO A 127 -5.49 7.95 4.86
C PRO A 127 -6.61 7.15 4.19
N GLY A 128 -7.62 7.84 3.64
CA GLY A 128 -8.76 7.21 2.96
C GLY A 128 -9.71 6.45 3.88
N GLU A 129 -9.59 6.59 5.21
CA GLU A 129 -10.52 5.96 6.13
C GLU A 129 -11.93 6.53 5.98
N THR A 130 -12.90 5.65 5.75
CA THR A 130 -14.26 6.02 5.36
C THR A 130 -15.05 6.58 6.55
N ALA A 131 -16.04 7.44 6.27
CA ALA A 131 -16.80 8.12 7.32
C ALA A 131 -17.46 7.15 8.31
N TRP A 132 -18.04 6.06 7.81
CA TRP A 132 -18.69 5.05 8.66
C TRP A 132 -17.69 4.29 9.52
N ALA A 133 -16.46 4.06 9.02
CA ALA A 133 -15.41 3.38 9.78
C ALA A 133 -14.91 4.27 10.93
N LYS A 134 -14.73 5.58 10.66
CA LYS A 134 -14.43 6.58 11.67
C LYS A 134 -15.49 6.57 12.77
N GLU A 135 -16.77 6.68 12.42
CA GLU A 135 -17.87 6.67 13.40
C GLU A 135 -17.94 5.39 14.23
N ASN A 136 -17.77 4.23 13.58
CA ASN A 136 -17.81 2.93 14.26
C ASN A 136 -16.64 2.77 15.26
N LEU A 137 -15.44 3.20 14.88
CA LEU A 137 -14.23 3.02 15.68
C LEU A 137 -14.04 4.12 16.74
N ASP A 138 -14.40 5.36 16.42
CA ASP A 138 -14.28 6.50 17.32
C ASP A 138 -15.43 6.54 18.34
N GLN A 139 -16.51 5.78 18.09
CA GLN A 139 -17.72 5.71 18.92
C GLN A 139 -18.37 7.09 19.16
N ALA A 140 -18.14 8.02 18.23
CA ALA A 140 -18.69 9.36 18.24
C ALA A 140 -19.17 9.72 16.82
N PRO A 141 -20.36 10.30 16.66
CA PRO A 141 -20.82 10.80 15.35
C PRO A 141 -19.83 11.87 14.85
N ALA A 142 -19.51 11.86 13.55
CA ALA A 142 -18.62 12.86 12.96
C ALA A 142 -19.10 14.30 13.21
N GLU A 143 -20.43 14.49 13.28
CA GLU A 143 -21.09 15.76 13.59
C GLU A 143 -20.93 16.20 15.05
N ALA A 144 -20.92 15.26 16.00
CA ALA A 144 -20.68 15.54 17.42
C ALA A 144 -19.21 15.94 17.67
N LEU A 145 -18.27 15.30 16.96
CA LEU A 145 -16.86 15.68 16.97
C LEU A 145 -16.66 17.06 16.34
N ARG A 146 -17.30 17.35 15.20
CA ARG A 146 -17.27 18.69 14.57
C ARG A 146 -17.84 19.77 15.48
N GLY A 147 -19.00 19.54 16.11
CA GLY A 147 -19.61 20.49 17.05
C GLY A 147 -18.78 20.74 18.31
N ALA A 148 -18.10 19.71 18.84
CA ALA A 148 -17.16 19.87 19.96
C ALA A 148 -15.90 20.66 19.54
N LEU A 149 -15.41 20.45 18.32
CA LEU A 149 -14.27 21.18 17.76
C LEU A 149 -14.62 22.63 17.36
N GLU A 150 -15.84 22.93 16.92
CA GLU A 150 -16.26 24.29 16.52
C GLU A 150 -16.31 25.27 17.69
N ASN A 151 -16.52 24.80 18.92
CA ASN A 151 -16.60 25.63 20.12
C ASN A 151 -15.24 26.07 20.69
N LEU A 152 -14.11 25.67 20.08
CA LEU A 152 -12.75 25.92 20.56
C LEU A 152 -11.93 26.65 19.48
N SER A 153 -12.28 27.90 19.16
CA SER A 153 -11.56 28.70 18.14
C SER A 153 -10.73 29.82 18.76
N LEU A 154 -9.42 29.74 18.59
CA LEU A 154 -8.46 30.87 18.59
C LEU A 154 -7.54 30.73 17.35
N LYS A 155 -6.91 31.83 16.93
CA LYS A 155 -6.59 32.14 15.52
C LYS A 155 -5.20 31.69 14.99
N ASP A 156 -4.40 30.91 15.72
CA ASP A 156 -2.96 30.75 15.41
C ASP A 156 -2.54 29.45 14.70
N GLY A 157 -3.35 28.39 14.63
CA GLY A 157 -2.93 27.06 14.17
C GLY A 157 -3.12 26.75 12.69
N ALA A 158 -3.52 27.72 11.87
CA ALA A 158 -3.49 27.61 10.42
C ALA A 158 -2.06 27.42 9.87
N VAL A 159 -1.05 27.92 10.58
CA VAL A 159 0.36 27.93 10.12
C VAL A 159 1.00 26.53 10.18
N ALA A 160 0.77 25.76 11.26
CA ALA A 160 1.34 24.43 11.43
C ALA A 160 0.76 23.39 10.45
N SER A 161 -0.54 23.48 10.13
CA SER A 161 -1.19 22.57 9.16
C SER A 161 -0.72 22.75 7.72
N HIS A 162 -0.27 23.96 7.35
CA HIS A 162 0.28 24.20 6.01
C HIS A 162 1.69 23.63 5.83
N LEU A 163 2.46 23.55 6.91
CA LEU A 163 3.87 23.16 6.86
C LEU A 163 4.06 21.64 6.77
N THR A 164 3.12 20.86 7.30
CA THR A 164 3.09 19.39 7.15
C THR A 164 2.20 18.92 6.01
N ALA A 165 1.74 19.81 5.12
CA ALA A 165 0.88 19.43 3.99
C ALA A 165 1.53 18.38 3.06
N HIS A 166 2.86 18.40 2.93
CA HIS A 166 3.64 17.42 2.17
C HIS A 166 3.60 16.00 2.78
N LYS A 167 3.19 15.88 4.05
CA LYS A 167 2.96 14.62 4.75
C LYS A 167 1.55 14.07 4.56
N ASN A 168 0.66 14.74 3.82
CA ASN A 168 -0.68 14.22 3.56
C ASN A 168 -0.71 13.38 2.26
N PRO A 169 -0.92 12.05 2.32
CA PRO A 169 -1.05 11.21 1.12
C PRO A 169 -2.23 11.60 0.23
N ASN A 170 -3.28 12.23 0.78
CA ASN A 170 -4.41 12.71 0.00
C ASN A 170 -4.77 14.17 0.35
N PRO A 171 -4.25 15.16 -0.39
CA PRO A 171 -4.47 16.58 -0.10
C PRO A 171 -5.95 17.03 -0.16
N THR A 172 -6.83 16.25 -0.77
CA THR A 172 -8.27 16.57 -0.84
C THR A 172 -9.02 16.26 0.45
N GLU A 173 -8.42 15.50 1.35
CA GLU A 173 -9.01 15.09 2.62
C GLU A 173 -8.31 15.76 3.82
N PRO A 174 -9.05 16.06 4.89
CA PRO A 174 -8.44 16.51 6.13
C PRO A 174 -7.56 15.39 6.69
N SER A 175 -6.37 15.77 7.14
CA SER A 175 -5.40 14.86 7.72
C SER A 175 -4.75 15.53 8.93
N PHE A 176 -4.46 14.72 9.94
CA PHE A 176 -3.76 15.14 11.13
C PHE A 176 -2.53 14.25 11.34
N GLY A 177 -1.40 14.85 11.70
CA GLY A 177 -0.16 14.13 11.95
C GLY A 177 0.57 14.67 13.18
N LEU A 178 1.31 13.78 13.84
CA LEU A 178 2.10 14.08 15.03
C LEU A 178 3.37 13.23 15.07
N VAL A 179 4.29 13.59 15.96
CA VAL A 179 5.50 12.80 16.25
C VAL A 179 5.22 11.86 17.42
N ALA A 180 5.20 10.56 17.17
CA ALA A 180 5.11 9.56 18.23
C ALA A 180 6.51 9.26 18.77
N LYS A 181 6.69 9.46 20.08
CA LYS A 181 7.91 9.19 20.82
C LYS A 181 7.73 7.90 21.60
N VAL A 182 8.41 6.83 21.17
CA VAL A 182 8.30 5.48 21.76
C VAL A 182 9.52 5.20 22.62
N TYR A 183 9.27 4.82 23.87
CA TYR A 183 10.30 4.55 24.87
C TYR A 183 10.62 3.05 24.95
N GLY A 184 11.89 2.72 25.20
CA GLY A 184 12.37 1.35 25.38
C GLY A 184 12.56 0.56 24.08
N GLU A 185 13.06 -0.66 24.21
CA GLU A 185 13.14 -1.63 23.11
C GLU A 185 11.78 -2.31 22.96
N THR A 186 11.05 -2.03 21.88
CA THR A 186 9.81 -2.74 21.56
C THR A 186 10.13 -4.09 20.89
N ASP A 187 9.54 -5.19 21.40
CA ASP A 187 9.68 -6.54 20.82
C ASP A 187 9.28 -6.60 19.32
N GLU A 188 8.39 -5.72 18.87
CA GLU A 188 8.06 -5.49 17.46
C GLU A 188 8.37 -4.04 17.08
N SER A 189 9.31 -3.83 16.16
CA SER A 189 9.52 -2.52 15.53
C SER A 189 8.31 -2.15 14.66
N LEU A 190 7.81 -0.93 14.85
CA LEU A 190 6.74 -0.35 14.02
C LEU A 190 7.21 -0.22 12.57
N LYS A 191 6.43 -0.73 11.63
CA LYS A 191 6.74 -0.64 10.19
C LYS A 191 5.91 0.46 9.54
N THR A 192 6.40 0.95 8.41
CA THR A 192 5.64 1.89 7.60
C THR A 192 4.31 1.27 7.16
N THR A 193 3.26 2.07 7.14
CA THR A 193 1.85 1.70 6.86
C THR A 193 1.16 0.87 7.94
N ASP A 194 1.83 0.51 9.03
CA ASP A 194 1.18 -0.13 10.17
C ASP A 194 0.16 0.82 10.79
N VAL A 195 -1.05 0.33 11.03
CA VAL A 195 -2.10 1.08 11.72
C VAL A 195 -2.21 0.59 13.16
N ARG A 196 -1.98 1.51 14.09
CA ARG A 196 -1.94 1.23 15.53
C ARG A 196 -2.85 2.20 16.28
N GLU A 197 -3.34 1.77 17.42
CA GLU A 197 -3.92 2.64 18.43
C GLU A 197 -2.81 3.01 19.42
N PHE A 198 -2.40 4.27 19.40
CA PHE A 198 -1.41 4.85 20.30
C PHE A 198 -2.12 5.50 21.48
N VAL A 199 -1.68 5.20 22.69
CA VAL A 199 -2.14 5.88 23.91
C VAL A 199 -0.93 6.51 24.58
N GLY A 200 -1.01 7.80 24.88
CA GLY A 200 0.15 8.53 25.36
C GLY A 200 -0.17 9.91 25.91
N VAL A 201 0.86 10.54 26.46
CA VAL A 201 0.80 11.90 26.97
C VAL A 201 1.09 12.87 25.83
N LEU A 202 0.18 13.81 25.61
CA LEU A 202 0.34 14.84 24.59
C LEU A 202 1.38 15.88 25.02
N GLY A 203 2.27 16.25 24.10
CA GLY A 203 3.24 17.32 24.27
C GLY A 203 3.54 18.00 22.94
N ALA A 204 4.67 18.69 22.88
CA ALA A 204 5.18 19.33 21.69
C ALA A 204 6.65 18.97 21.47
N THR A 205 7.12 19.02 20.23
CA THR A 205 8.53 18.83 19.91
C THR A 205 8.95 19.77 18.79
N SER A 206 10.19 20.23 18.85
CA SER A 206 10.80 20.91 17.71
C SER A 206 11.13 19.88 16.63
N TRP A 207 10.81 20.24 15.39
CA TRP A 207 11.00 19.44 14.21
C TRP A 207 11.67 20.27 13.12
N SER A 208 12.81 19.81 12.60
CA SER A 208 13.45 20.44 11.45
C SER A 208 12.71 20.01 10.17
N THR A 209 12.18 20.96 9.41
CA THR A 209 11.54 20.67 8.12
C THR A 209 12.49 20.72 6.93
N GLY A 210 13.80 20.94 7.16
CA GLY A 210 14.78 21.08 6.08
C GLY A 210 14.53 22.25 5.11
N LEU A 211 13.57 23.13 5.42
CA LEU A 211 13.25 24.31 4.60
C LEU A 211 14.27 25.41 4.90
N GLU A 212 15.28 25.56 4.04
CA GLU A 212 16.14 26.75 4.05
C GLU A 212 15.32 27.97 3.60
N ASP A 213 15.26 29.03 4.41
CA ASP A 213 14.80 30.34 3.97
C ASP A 213 15.97 31.05 3.24
N PRO A 214 15.94 31.22 1.91
CA PRO A 214 17.02 31.86 1.17
C PRO A 214 17.12 33.37 1.43
N SER A 215 16.21 33.96 2.21
CA SER A 215 16.19 35.40 2.52
C SER A 215 16.95 35.79 3.79
N THR A 216 17.35 34.82 4.63
CA THR A 216 18.16 35.08 5.84
C THR A 216 19.61 34.65 5.62
N ALA A 217 20.55 35.59 5.76
CA ALA A 217 21.99 35.36 5.60
C ALA A 217 22.62 34.51 6.73
N GLU A 218 21.82 34.00 7.66
CA GLU A 218 22.19 33.03 8.68
C GLU A 218 21.38 31.76 8.41
N ALA A 219 22.07 30.62 8.27
CA ALA A 219 21.45 29.30 8.14
C ALA A 219 20.78 28.93 9.48
N SER A 220 19.62 29.51 9.76
CA SER A 220 18.75 29.03 10.82
C SER A 220 17.86 27.96 10.21
N GLU A 221 18.05 26.71 10.63
CA GLU A 221 17.02 25.69 10.44
C GLU A 221 15.69 26.26 10.95
N SER A 222 14.66 26.30 10.11
CA SER A 222 13.32 26.69 10.57
C SER A 222 12.76 25.54 11.41
N LEU A 223 13.02 25.57 12.72
CA LEU A 223 12.46 24.62 13.67
C LEU A 223 10.96 24.89 13.81
N LEU A 224 10.16 23.91 13.44
CA LEU A 224 8.72 23.95 13.63
C LEU A 224 8.35 23.19 14.89
N THR A 225 7.57 23.83 15.75
CA THR A 225 6.94 23.11 16.86
C THR A 225 5.77 22.31 16.32
N VAL A 226 5.85 20.98 16.42
CA VAL A 226 4.79 20.06 16.02
C VAL A 226 4.26 19.29 17.24
N PRO A 227 2.99 18.84 17.23
CA PRO A 227 2.47 17.98 18.28
C PRO A 227 3.29 16.71 18.43
N ALA A 228 3.56 16.32 19.67
CA ALA A 228 4.25 15.09 20.01
C ALA A 228 3.38 14.22 20.92
N LEU A 229 3.40 12.91 20.71
CA LEU A 229 2.74 11.95 21.57
C LEU A 229 3.80 11.08 22.25
N HIS A 230 3.92 11.22 23.57
CA HIS A 230 4.77 10.35 24.37
C HIS A 230 4.04 9.04 24.64
N VAL A 231 4.36 8.01 23.86
CA VAL A 231 3.60 6.76 23.80
C VAL A 231 3.85 5.95 25.07
N LEU A 232 2.77 5.68 25.83
CA LEU A 232 2.80 4.82 27.00
C LEU A 232 2.65 3.36 26.61
N PHE A 233 1.71 3.08 25.70
CA PHE A 233 1.56 1.80 25.05
C PHE A 233 0.90 1.99 23.68
N ASN A 234 1.04 0.99 22.83
CA ASN A 234 0.35 0.94 21.54
C ASN A 234 -0.09 -0.49 21.25
N SER A 235 -1.16 -0.63 20.48
CA SER A 235 -1.65 -1.96 20.06
C SER A 235 -2.17 -1.94 18.63
N PRO A 236 -2.28 -3.09 17.94
CA PRO A 236 -2.88 -3.15 16.61
C PRO A 236 -4.26 -2.48 16.62
N ALA A 237 -4.54 -1.63 15.63
CA ALA A 237 -5.80 -0.91 15.60
C ALA A 237 -6.99 -1.88 15.54
N PRO A 238 -8.08 -1.60 16.28
CA PRO A 238 -9.28 -2.42 16.22
C PRO A 238 -9.89 -2.36 14.82
N ARG A 239 -10.51 -3.46 14.41
CA ARG A 239 -11.30 -3.51 13.18
C ARG A 239 -12.71 -3.00 13.47
N PRO A 240 -13.39 -2.35 12.51
CA PRO A 240 -14.78 -1.95 12.69
C PRO A 240 -15.63 -3.15 13.09
N SER A 241 -16.45 -2.96 14.12
CA SER A 241 -17.41 -3.95 14.59
C SER A 241 -18.58 -4.03 13.61
N GLY A 242 -18.94 -5.25 13.21
CA GLY A 242 -20.07 -5.52 12.33
C GLY A 242 -21.04 -6.49 12.97
N PRO A 243 -22.31 -6.53 12.51
CA PRO A 243 -23.28 -7.51 12.97
C PRO A 243 -22.77 -8.94 12.70
N GLU A 244 -23.15 -9.87 13.58
CA GLU A 244 -22.84 -11.27 13.38
C GLU A 244 -23.43 -11.77 12.07
N LEU A 245 -22.67 -12.63 11.38
CA LEU A 245 -23.14 -13.25 10.16
C LEU A 245 -24.35 -14.15 10.44
N PRO A 246 -25.29 -14.24 9.48
CA PRO A 246 -26.32 -15.27 9.54
C PRO A 246 -25.70 -16.66 9.67
N SER A 247 -26.20 -17.47 10.61
CA SER A 247 -25.66 -18.81 10.88
C SER A 247 -26.01 -19.83 9.79
N SER A 248 -27.15 -19.67 9.11
CA SER A 248 -27.57 -20.56 8.04
C SER A 248 -26.90 -20.23 6.71
N THR A 249 -26.53 -21.27 5.96
CA THR A 249 -25.94 -21.11 4.61
C THR A 249 -26.90 -20.43 3.63
N GLU A 250 -28.20 -20.71 3.73
CA GLU A 250 -29.22 -20.10 2.86
C GLU A 250 -29.33 -18.59 3.10
N SER A 251 -29.35 -18.13 4.35
CA SER A 251 -29.41 -16.70 4.66
C SER A 251 -28.12 -15.99 4.27
N ARG A 252 -26.96 -16.65 4.39
CA ARG A 252 -25.68 -16.11 3.89
C ARG A 252 -25.69 -15.95 2.37
N ALA A 253 -26.22 -16.94 1.65
CA ALA A 253 -26.35 -16.88 0.20
C ALA A 253 -27.34 -15.78 -0.25
N ALA A 254 -28.47 -15.62 0.47
CA ALA A 254 -29.41 -14.55 0.22
C ALA A 254 -28.76 -13.17 0.42
N LEU A 255 -28.07 -12.97 1.54
CA LEU A 255 -27.37 -11.71 1.83
C LEU A 255 -26.30 -11.39 0.78
N ARG A 256 -25.53 -12.40 0.34
CA ARG A 256 -24.57 -12.27 -0.76
C ARG A 256 -25.26 -11.81 -2.05
N ASN A 257 -26.39 -12.42 -2.41
CA ASN A 257 -27.11 -12.07 -3.64
C ASN A 257 -27.64 -10.63 -3.59
N GLU A 258 -28.10 -10.18 -2.42
CA GLU A 258 -28.50 -8.80 -2.22
C GLU A 258 -27.31 -7.83 -2.32
N LEU A 259 -26.14 -8.20 -1.78
CA LEU A 259 -24.91 -7.43 -1.93
C LEU A 259 -24.46 -7.33 -3.40
N VAL A 260 -24.50 -8.44 -4.14
CA VAL A 260 -24.22 -8.44 -5.59
C VAL A 260 -25.21 -7.55 -6.33
N HIS A 261 -26.50 -7.59 -5.97
CA HIS A 261 -27.49 -6.71 -6.60
C HIS A 261 -27.24 -5.23 -6.29
N TYR A 262 -26.87 -4.90 -5.04
CA TYR A 262 -26.47 -3.54 -4.68
C TYR A 262 -25.30 -3.04 -5.54
N LEU A 263 -24.23 -3.84 -5.67
CA LEU A 263 -23.09 -3.50 -6.54
C LEU A 263 -23.48 -3.43 -8.03
N ALA A 264 -24.38 -4.31 -8.48
CA ALA A 264 -24.86 -4.33 -9.87
C ALA A 264 -25.64 -3.06 -10.22
N SER A 265 -26.34 -2.45 -9.27
CA SER A 265 -27.10 -1.21 -9.51
C SER A 265 -26.21 -0.06 -9.98
N SER A 266 -24.99 0.05 -9.45
CA SER A 266 -23.95 1.01 -9.88
C SER A 266 -23.30 0.65 -11.23
N LEU A 267 -23.53 -0.57 -11.74
CA LEU A 267 -22.98 -1.10 -12.99
C LEU A 267 -24.08 -1.36 -14.04
N GLY A 268 -25.23 -0.69 -13.92
CA GLY A 268 -26.32 -0.80 -14.89
C GLY A 268 -27.04 -2.15 -14.85
N GLU A 269 -27.19 -2.72 -13.65
CA GLU A 269 -27.77 -4.05 -13.38
C GLU A 269 -26.93 -5.22 -13.93
N ASP A 270 -25.65 -5.01 -14.21
CA ASP A 270 -24.75 -6.09 -14.66
C ASP A 270 -24.27 -6.95 -13.48
N ARG A 271 -24.95 -8.07 -13.26
CA ARG A 271 -24.66 -8.99 -12.15
C ARG A 271 -23.32 -9.70 -12.26
N ASP A 272 -22.86 -10.09 -13.46
CA ASP A 272 -21.55 -10.77 -13.54
C ASP A 272 -20.41 -9.80 -13.21
N ALA A 273 -20.50 -8.53 -13.65
CA ALA A 273 -19.51 -7.52 -13.29
C ALA A 273 -19.50 -7.25 -11.78
N ALA A 274 -20.67 -7.21 -11.15
CA ALA A 274 -20.81 -7.08 -9.71
C ALA A 274 -20.26 -8.30 -8.94
N GLU A 275 -20.42 -9.52 -9.45
CA GLU A 275 -19.80 -10.73 -8.88
C GLU A 275 -18.27 -10.56 -8.83
N TRP A 276 -17.65 -10.21 -9.95
CA TRP A 276 -16.19 -9.99 -10.01
C TRP A 276 -15.72 -8.87 -9.08
N LEU A 277 -16.52 -7.80 -8.96
CA LEU A 277 -16.23 -6.73 -8.01
C LEU A 277 -16.29 -7.20 -6.56
N LEU A 278 -17.30 -7.97 -6.18
CA LEU A 278 -17.37 -8.58 -4.84
C LEU A 278 -16.13 -9.43 -4.55
N LEU A 279 -15.71 -10.25 -5.53
CA LEU A 279 -14.49 -11.06 -5.38
C LEU A 279 -13.24 -10.18 -5.19
N ALA A 280 -13.14 -9.05 -5.89
CA ALA A 280 -12.03 -8.10 -5.73
C ALA A 280 -12.02 -7.44 -4.35
N LEU A 281 -13.18 -7.13 -3.77
CA LEU A 281 -13.29 -6.55 -2.43
C LEU A 281 -12.95 -7.56 -1.32
N VAL A 282 -13.29 -8.84 -1.52
CA VAL A 282 -12.95 -9.94 -0.60
C VAL A 282 -11.49 -10.40 -0.74
N ALA A 283 -10.83 -10.06 -1.86
CA ALA A 283 -9.42 -10.38 -2.07
C ALA A 283 -8.52 -9.79 -0.98
N ARG A 284 -7.50 -10.58 -0.60
CA ARG A 284 -6.52 -10.25 0.42
C ARG A 284 -5.28 -11.11 0.22
N ILE A 285 -4.11 -10.50 0.40
CA ILE A 285 -2.85 -11.22 0.44
C ILE A 285 -2.79 -12.06 1.72
N HIS A 286 -2.75 -13.39 1.56
CA HIS A 286 -2.68 -14.32 2.69
C HIS A 286 -1.32 -15.02 2.79
N THR A 287 -0.50 -14.96 1.74
CA THR A 287 0.83 -15.58 1.74
C THR A 287 1.79 -14.72 0.92
N ARG A 288 2.95 -14.40 1.50
CA ARG A 288 4.09 -13.82 0.78
C ARG A 288 5.21 -14.84 0.79
N HIS A 289 5.65 -15.25 -0.40
CA HIS A 289 6.77 -16.17 -0.53
C HIS A 289 8.09 -15.42 -0.37
N ALA A 290 9.14 -16.09 0.12
CA ALA A 290 10.47 -15.50 0.30
C ALA A 290 11.10 -14.95 -0.99
N THR A 291 10.58 -15.36 -2.16
CA THR A 291 10.97 -14.84 -3.48
C THR A 291 10.29 -13.50 -3.83
N GLY A 292 9.49 -12.92 -2.92
CA GLY A 292 8.79 -11.65 -3.11
C GLY A 292 7.46 -11.75 -3.86
N MET A 293 6.93 -12.96 -4.07
CA MET A 293 5.63 -13.16 -4.72
C MET A 293 4.50 -13.09 -3.69
N ALA A 294 3.55 -12.17 -3.87
CA ALA A 294 2.34 -12.06 -3.08
C ALA A 294 1.22 -12.91 -3.69
N LEU A 295 0.59 -13.76 -2.87
CA LEU A 295 -0.54 -14.60 -3.27
C LEU A 295 -1.81 -14.16 -2.53
N GLY A 296 -2.90 -14.06 -3.28
CA GLY A 296 -4.24 -13.73 -2.77
C GLY A 296 -4.77 -12.34 -3.15
N SER A 297 -3.93 -11.47 -3.73
CA SER A 297 -4.40 -10.24 -4.37
C SER A 297 -5.12 -10.55 -5.69
N MET A 298 -6.08 -9.71 -6.04
CA MET A 298 -6.73 -9.73 -7.36
C MET A 298 -7.04 -8.30 -7.78
N SER A 299 -6.40 -7.84 -8.86
CA SER A 299 -6.70 -6.55 -9.47
C SER A 299 -7.81 -6.69 -10.51
N LEU A 300 -8.80 -5.80 -10.45
CA LEU A 300 -9.96 -5.81 -11.33
C LEU A 300 -9.99 -4.56 -12.20
N ASN A 301 -10.14 -4.72 -13.51
CA ASN A 301 -10.46 -3.65 -14.45
C ASN A 301 -11.90 -3.80 -14.93
N LEU A 302 -12.74 -2.81 -14.61
CA LEU A 302 -14.07 -2.64 -15.15
C LEU A 302 -13.97 -1.78 -16.41
N ALA A 303 -14.09 -2.43 -17.56
CA ALA A 303 -14.18 -1.76 -18.85
C ALA A 303 -15.63 -1.29 -19.05
N LEU A 304 -15.87 -0.02 -18.76
CA LEU A 304 -17.16 0.64 -18.84
C LEU A 304 -17.42 1.11 -20.27
N PRO A 305 -18.67 1.05 -20.77
CA PRO A 305 -19.01 1.63 -22.07
C PRO A 305 -18.75 3.14 -22.11
N ASP A 306 -18.43 3.66 -23.30
CA ASP A 306 -18.20 5.09 -23.52
C ASP A 306 -19.38 5.93 -23.00
N GLY A 307 -19.06 6.96 -22.22
CA GLY A 307 -20.06 7.85 -21.63
C GLY A 307 -20.91 7.24 -20.50
N PHE A 308 -20.63 6.01 -20.06
CA PHE A 308 -21.31 5.41 -18.92
C PHE A 308 -20.86 6.06 -17.60
N SER A 309 -21.80 6.67 -16.89
CA SER A 309 -21.59 7.21 -15.55
C SER A 309 -21.85 6.14 -14.50
N THR A 310 -21.01 6.07 -13.48
CA THR A 310 -21.13 5.13 -12.36
C THR A 310 -20.75 5.83 -11.07
N ASP A 311 -21.42 5.45 -9.97
CA ASP A 311 -21.10 5.86 -8.61
C ASP A 311 -20.36 4.76 -7.84
N ILE A 312 -19.74 3.80 -8.55
CA ILE A 312 -19.10 2.64 -7.93
C ILE A 312 -18.04 3.00 -6.89
N GLY A 313 -17.33 4.12 -7.05
CA GLY A 313 -16.42 4.62 -6.03
C GLY A 313 -17.11 4.87 -4.69
N GLN A 314 -18.29 5.52 -4.71
CA GLN A 314 -19.11 5.78 -3.52
C GLN A 314 -19.69 4.47 -2.96
N ALA A 315 -20.13 3.56 -3.84
CA ALA A 315 -20.64 2.27 -3.42
C ALA A 315 -19.57 1.43 -2.71
N ILE A 316 -18.32 1.45 -3.18
CA ILE A 316 -17.17 0.80 -2.53
C ILE A 316 -16.87 1.49 -1.20
N GLU A 317 -16.76 2.82 -1.16
CA GLU A 317 -16.50 3.60 0.06
C GLU A 317 -17.53 3.30 1.17
N ALA A 318 -18.80 3.10 0.79
CA ALA A 318 -19.86 2.72 1.72
C ALA A 318 -19.68 1.31 2.33
N LEU A 319 -18.87 0.44 1.73
CA LEU A 319 -18.71 -0.97 2.12
C LEU A 319 -17.36 -1.29 2.78
N VAL A 320 -16.30 -0.53 2.50
CA VAL A 320 -14.94 -0.83 2.99
C VAL A 320 -14.46 0.14 4.07
N PRO A 321 -13.59 -0.29 5.00
CA PRO A 321 -13.09 0.59 6.06
C PRO A 321 -12.20 1.74 5.57
N ALA A 322 -11.48 1.52 4.46
CA ALA A 322 -10.63 2.51 3.84
C ALA A 322 -10.72 2.41 2.31
N ALA A 323 -10.92 3.54 1.65
CA ALA A 323 -10.98 3.68 0.21
C ALA A 323 -10.20 4.92 -0.25
N ALA A 324 -9.50 4.84 -1.37
CA ALA A 324 -8.79 5.95 -1.98
C ALA A 324 -9.12 6.05 -3.47
N ALA A 325 -9.47 7.25 -3.94
CA ALA A 325 -9.73 7.52 -5.35
C ALA A 325 -8.51 8.16 -6.03
N LEU A 326 -8.06 7.55 -7.13
CA LEU A 326 -6.97 8.04 -7.96
C LEU A 326 -7.51 8.42 -9.34
N ASP A 327 -7.83 9.69 -9.52
CA ASP A 327 -8.17 10.24 -10.83
C ASP A 327 -6.88 10.50 -11.62
N LEU A 328 -6.63 9.67 -12.62
CA LEU A 328 -5.41 9.73 -13.43
C LEU A 328 -5.65 10.54 -14.70
N THR A 329 -5.14 11.77 -14.68
CA THR A 329 -5.05 12.65 -15.84
C THR A 329 -3.59 12.87 -16.20
N MET A 330 -3.33 13.40 -17.40
CA MET A 330 -1.96 13.76 -17.78
C MET A 330 -1.36 14.83 -16.85
N GLU A 331 -2.19 15.72 -16.31
CA GLU A 331 -1.77 16.74 -15.35
C GLU A 331 -1.41 16.12 -14.01
N THR A 332 -2.30 15.28 -13.43
CA THR A 332 -2.06 14.65 -12.12
C THR A 332 -0.92 13.62 -12.15
N LEU A 333 -0.67 12.99 -13.30
CA LEU A 333 0.48 12.09 -13.45
C LEU A 333 1.81 12.86 -13.50
N ASN A 334 1.85 14.01 -14.17
CA ASN A 334 3.07 14.79 -14.34
C ASN A 334 3.34 15.78 -13.20
N ASP A 335 2.34 16.11 -12.37
CA ASP A 335 2.51 17.02 -11.25
C ASP A 335 3.37 16.39 -10.14
N ALA A 336 4.37 17.16 -9.71
CA ALA A 336 5.29 16.81 -8.64
C ALA A 336 4.59 16.74 -7.27
N LYS A 337 3.44 17.40 -7.07
CA LYS A 337 2.70 17.39 -5.81
C LYS A 337 1.82 16.16 -5.63
N THR A 338 1.47 15.48 -6.73
CA THR A 338 0.57 14.30 -6.75
C THR A 338 1.35 13.01 -6.98
N ARG A 339 2.56 12.92 -6.44
CA ARG A 339 3.40 11.71 -6.52
C ARG A 339 2.67 10.51 -5.93
N LEU A 340 2.78 9.36 -6.60
CA LEU A 340 2.17 8.13 -6.13
C LEU A 340 3.03 7.42 -5.07
N ALA A 341 4.35 7.56 -5.13
CA ALA A 341 5.30 6.94 -4.21
C ALA A 341 5.93 7.97 -3.26
N PRO A 342 6.23 7.59 -2.00
CA PRO A 342 6.96 8.43 -1.07
C PRO A 342 8.36 8.79 -1.56
N ARG A 343 8.81 10.00 -1.22
CA ARG A 343 10.14 10.48 -1.59
C ARG A 343 10.77 11.30 -0.48
N SER A 344 11.97 10.94 -0.08
CA SER A 344 12.77 11.73 0.82
C SER A 344 13.31 12.97 0.11
N ARG A 345 13.10 14.12 0.76
CA ARG A 345 13.54 15.44 0.35
C ARG A 345 13.93 16.23 1.60
N ASP A 346 15.14 16.80 1.58
CA ASP A 346 15.62 17.70 2.64
C ASP A 346 15.46 17.07 4.04
N GLU A 347 15.88 15.79 4.16
CA GLU A 347 15.81 14.95 5.38
C GLU A 347 14.39 14.61 5.88
N THR A 348 13.35 15.03 5.15
CA THR A 348 11.95 14.67 5.43
C THR A 348 11.40 13.73 4.36
N LEU A 349 10.52 12.81 4.73
CA LEU A 349 9.81 11.96 3.75
C LEU A 349 8.52 12.61 3.27
N ASP A 350 8.45 13.06 2.02
CA ASP A 350 7.19 13.47 1.37
C ASP A 350 6.29 12.24 1.18
N ALA A 351 5.00 12.41 1.48
CA ALA A 351 4.01 11.35 1.33
C ALA A 351 3.70 11.05 -0.15
N GLY A 352 3.51 9.77 -0.46
CA GLY A 352 2.98 9.33 -1.76
C GLY A 352 1.51 8.94 -1.66
N ARG A 353 0.71 9.17 -2.71
CA ARG A 353 -0.72 8.82 -2.71
C ARG A 353 -1.01 7.32 -2.55
N LEU A 354 -0.04 6.45 -2.83
CA LEU A 354 -0.14 4.99 -2.61
C LEU A 354 0.39 4.55 -1.24
N GLN A 355 0.89 5.47 -0.42
CA GLN A 355 1.28 5.19 0.97
C GLN A 355 0.04 5.08 1.85
N LEU A 356 -0.66 3.97 1.72
CA LEU A 356 -1.97 3.71 2.31
C LEU A 356 -1.90 2.50 3.25
N ALA A 357 -2.86 2.42 4.17
CA ALA A 357 -2.96 1.32 5.10
C ALA A 357 -3.27 -0.01 4.40
N PRO A 358 -2.79 -1.16 4.94
CA PRO A 358 -3.13 -2.48 4.44
C PRO A 358 -4.64 -2.73 4.35
N GLY A 359 -5.07 -3.31 3.23
CA GLY A 359 -6.47 -3.63 2.94
C GLY A 359 -7.29 -2.50 2.33
N THR A 360 -6.71 -1.31 2.10
CA THR A 360 -7.36 -0.16 1.46
C THR A 360 -7.78 -0.49 0.03
N ALA A 361 -9.02 -0.14 -0.34
CA ALA A 361 -9.51 -0.25 -1.71
C ALA A 361 -9.11 0.99 -2.52
N VAL A 362 -8.32 0.80 -3.57
CA VAL A 362 -7.87 1.88 -4.45
C VAL A 362 -8.67 1.84 -5.74
N VAL A 363 -9.51 2.85 -5.95
CA VAL A 363 -10.28 3.03 -7.18
C VAL A 363 -9.48 3.94 -8.11
N VAL A 364 -9.07 3.41 -9.25
CA VAL A 364 -8.26 4.14 -10.24
C VAL A 364 -9.12 4.46 -11.45
N ASP A 365 -9.43 5.74 -11.66
CA ASP A 365 -10.17 6.17 -12.85
C ASP A 365 -9.20 6.56 -13.97
N LEU A 366 -9.24 5.78 -15.06
CA LEU A 366 -8.44 5.98 -16.27
C LEU A 366 -9.26 6.57 -17.42
N ARG A 367 -10.57 6.79 -17.26
CA ARG A 367 -11.44 7.28 -18.35
C ARG A 367 -11.13 8.71 -18.75
N THR A 368 -10.57 9.49 -17.82
CA THR A 368 -10.15 10.87 -18.06
C THR A 368 -8.70 10.98 -18.57
N LEU A 369 -8.02 9.85 -18.76
CA LEU A 369 -6.66 9.81 -19.28
C LEU A 369 -6.67 10.04 -20.81
N GLY A 370 -6.72 11.31 -21.20
CA GLY A 370 -6.66 11.73 -22.60
C GLY A 370 -5.28 11.55 -23.24
N GLU A 371 -5.18 11.88 -24.53
CA GLU A 371 -3.90 11.88 -25.25
C GLU A 371 -2.98 13.00 -24.73
N GLY A 372 -1.70 12.68 -24.51
CA GLY A 372 -0.74 13.63 -23.97
C GLY A 372 0.65 13.02 -23.81
N LYS A 373 1.64 13.88 -23.52
CA LYS A 373 3.01 13.45 -23.26
C LYS A 373 3.21 13.23 -21.76
N LEU A 374 3.64 12.02 -21.41
CA LEU A 374 4.14 11.74 -20.07
C LEU A 374 5.58 12.24 -19.96
N GLU A 375 5.82 13.08 -18.97
CA GLU A 375 7.15 13.47 -18.55
C GLU A 375 7.74 12.40 -17.62
N ASP A 376 9.00 12.55 -17.24
CA ASP A 376 9.70 11.56 -16.41
C ASP A 376 8.97 11.26 -15.09
N THR A 377 8.36 12.27 -14.46
CA THR A 377 7.51 12.09 -13.26
C THR A 377 6.28 11.25 -13.55
N GLY A 378 5.57 11.49 -14.66
CA GLY A 378 4.43 10.69 -15.09
C GLY A 378 4.78 9.23 -15.38
N VAL A 379 5.92 8.99 -16.05
CA VAL A 379 6.41 7.63 -16.32
C VAL A 379 6.74 6.90 -15.02
N ARG A 380 7.37 7.56 -14.05
CA ARG A 380 7.65 6.98 -12.73
C ARG A 380 6.38 6.69 -11.95
N ASN A 381 5.42 7.62 -11.92
CA ASN A 381 4.13 7.42 -11.26
C ASN A 381 3.40 6.18 -11.83
N LEU A 382 3.31 6.04 -13.16
CA LEU A 382 2.71 4.85 -13.77
C LEU A 382 3.48 3.56 -13.45
N ARG A 383 4.82 3.62 -13.38
CA ARG A 383 5.63 2.47 -12.96
C ARG A 383 5.34 2.09 -11.51
N HIS A 384 5.29 3.05 -10.59
CA HIS A 384 4.97 2.82 -9.18
C HIS A 384 3.60 2.18 -9.01
N LEU A 385 2.59 2.68 -9.74
CA LEU A 385 1.25 2.10 -9.74
C LEU A 385 1.23 0.69 -10.32
N ALA A 386 1.91 0.44 -11.45
CA ALA A 386 2.00 -0.89 -12.05
C ALA A 386 2.69 -1.90 -11.12
N THR A 387 3.76 -1.49 -10.44
CA THR A 387 4.45 -2.32 -9.42
C THR A 387 3.54 -2.59 -8.23
N ALA A 388 2.82 -1.58 -7.72
CA ALA A 388 1.89 -1.75 -6.61
C ALA A 388 0.76 -2.74 -6.96
N ILE A 389 0.19 -2.63 -8.17
CA ILE A 389 -0.86 -3.54 -8.66
C ILE A 389 -0.34 -4.98 -8.76
N THR A 390 0.81 -5.19 -9.39
CA THR A 390 1.30 -6.54 -9.76
C THR A 390 2.13 -7.23 -8.69
N GLN A 391 2.98 -6.47 -7.99
CA GLN A 391 3.94 -7.01 -7.04
C GLN A 391 3.57 -6.72 -5.59
N GLN A 392 2.57 -5.85 -5.35
CA GLN A 392 2.14 -5.48 -4.01
C GLN A 392 3.33 -4.94 -3.19
N LYS A 393 4.05 -4.02 -3.85
CA LYS A 393 5.22 -3.29 -3.35
C LYS A 393 5.17 -1.83 -3.79
N LEU A 394 5.70 -0.96 -2.95
CA LEU A 394 5.84 0.47 -3.22
C LEU A 394 7.28 0.90 -3.00
N ALA A 395 7.82 1.66 -3.95
CA ALA A 395 9.15 2.22 -3.83
C ALA A 395 9.15 3.44 -2.91
N TYR A 396 10.16 3.54 -2.07
CA TYR A 396 10.50 4.71 -1.26
C TYR A 396 11.76 5.30 -1.85
N GLU A 397 11.64 6.48 -2.45
CA GLU A 397 12.74 7.12 -3.17
C GLU A 397 13.56 8.00 -2.22
N PHE A 398 14.86 7.77 -2.14
CA PHE A 398 15.83 8.61 -1.44
C PHE A 398 16.78 9.26 -2.46
N PRO A 399 17.50 10.34 -2.10
CA PRO A 399 18.35 11.06 -3.06
C PRO A 399 19.36 10.17 -3.83
N TYR A 400 19.84 9.10 -3.19
CA TYR A 400 20.88 8.21 -3.75
C TYR A 400 20.47 6.73 -3.82
N SER A 401 19.28 6.37 -3.36
CA SER A 401 18.82 4.98 -3.28
C SER A 401 17.31 4.90 -3.35
N SER A 402 16.78 3.70 -3.58
CA SER A 402 15.35 3.42 -3.49
C SER A 402 15.13 2.07 -2.84
N PHE A 403 14.17 1.97 -1.94
CA PHE A 403 13.82 0.72 -1.27
C PHE A 403 12.39 0.34 -1.61
N GLU A 404 12.15 -0.94 -1.90
CA GLU A 404 10.79 -1.44 -2.11
C GLU A 404 10.27 -2.00 -0.79
N LEU A 405 9.17 -1.43 -0.31
CA LEU A 405 8.45 -1.91 0.86
C LEU A 405 7.18 -2.65 0.42
N ASP A 406 6.81 -3.71 1.13
CA ASP A 406 5.59 -4.47 0.86
C ASP A 406 4.34 -3.62 1.14
N THR A 407 3.32 -3.74 0.30
CA THR A 407 2.00 -3.10 0.47
C THR A 407 0.90 -4.13 0.28
N ASP A 408 -0.27 -3.94 0.87
CA ASP A 408 -1.44 -4.81 0.68
C ASP A 408 -2.64 -3.94 0.28
N LEU A 409 -2.83 -3.72 -1.03
CA LEU A 409 -3.84 -2.82 -1.57
C LEU A 409 -4.76 -3.56 -2.56
N ASN A 410 -6.06 -3.26 -2.50
CA ASN A 410 -7.07 -3.85 -3.38
C ASN A 410 -7.37 -2.87 -4.53
N PHE A 411 -6.96 -3.19 -5.76
CA PHE A 411 -7.12 -2.28 -6.90
C PHE A 411 -8.37 -2.59 -7.73
N VAL A 412 -9.18 -1.56 -7.96
CA VAL A 412 -10.31 -1.55 -8.91
C VAL A 412 -10.07 -0.42 -9.91
N LEU A 413 -9.86 -0.76 -11.17
CA LEU A 413 -9.60 0.18 -12.25
C LEU A 413 -10.88 0.39 -13.05
N LEU A 414 -11.17 1.64 -13.39
CA LEU A 414 -12.25 2.04 -14.29
C LEU A 414 -11.62 2.55 -15.58
N SER A 415 -12.00 1.98 -16.72
CA SER A 415 -11.51 2.40 -18.03
C SER A 415 -12.55 2.15 -19.11
N GLU A 416 -12.35 2.69 -20.33
CA GLU A 416 -13.25 2.46 -21.47
C GLU A 416 -12.99 1.11 -22.19
N GLY A 417 -12.00 0.34 -21.72
CA GLY A 417 -11.58 -0.88 -22.38
C GLY A 417 -10.58 -1.68 -21.53
N LYS A 418 -9.63 -2.35 -22.17
CA LYS A 418 -8.52 -2.93 -21.43
C LYS A 418 -7.60 -1.81 -20.95
N ALA A 419 -7.42 -1.68 -19.63
CA ALA A 419 -6.54 -0.71 -19.03
C ALA A 419 -5.10 -0.82 -19.56
N ILE A 420 -4.41 0.32 -19.63
CA ILE A 420 -2.97 0.39 -19.96
C ILE A 420 -2.10 -0.23 -18.86
N LEU A 421 -2.61 -0.24 -17.63
CA LEU A 421 -1.98 -0.83 -16.48
C LEU A 421 -2.18 -2.35 -16.46
N PRO A 422 -1.20 -3.13 -15.97
CA PRO A 422 -1.36 -4.56 -15.83
C PRO A 422 -2.47 -4.88 -14.81
N THR A 423 -3.38 -5.79 -15.18
CA THR A 423 -4.50 -6.21 -14.33
C THR A 423 -4.78 -7.69 -14.52
N ASP A 424 -5.14 -8.38 -13.43
CA ASP A 424 -5.40 -9.82 -13.43
C ASP A 424 -6.76 -10.16 -14.04
N CYS A 425 -7.78 -9.35 -13.72
CA CYS A 425 -9.14 -9.55 -14.18
C CYS A 425 -9.62 -8.35 -15.00
N VAL A 426 -10.05 -8.58 -16.24
CA VAL A 426 -10.71 -7.55 -17.07
C VAL A 426 -12.14 -7.98 -17.33
N VAL A 427 -13.09 -7.12 -17.00
CA VAL A 427 -14.52 -7.37 -17.21
C VAL A 427 -15.10 -6.22 -18.04
N TYR A 428 -15.60 -6.54 -19.22
CA TYR A 428 -16.40 -5.62 -20.02
C TYR A 428 -17.82 -5.58 -19.45
N VAL A 429 -18.18 -4.42 -18.89
CA VAL A 429 -19.49 -4.18 -18.30
C VAL A 429 -20.50 -4.02 -19.41
N ARG A 430 -21.62 -4.73 -19.29
CA ARG A 430 -22.76 -4.70 -20.21
C ARG A 430 -23.98 -4.22 -19.44
N PRO A 431 -24.18 -2.88 -19.33
CA PRO A 431 -25.36 -2.33 -18.69
C PRO A 431 -26.62 -2.86 -19.37
N THR A 432 -27.50 -3.46 -18.59
CA THR A 432 -28.79 -3.99 -19.07
C THR A 432 -29.89 -2.93 -18.95
N SER A 433 -29.70 -1.96 -18.06
CA SER A 433 -30.61 -0.84 -17.86
C SER A 433 -29.85 0.39 -17.36
N SER A 434 -30.44 1.58 -17.52
CA SER A 434 -30.01 2.80 -16.85
C SER A 434 -30.57 2.83 -15.42
N GLY A 435 -30.24 1.80 -14.63
CA GLY A 435 -30.69 1.69 -13.25
C GLY A 435 -30.19 2.87 -12.42
N GLN A 436 -31.05 3.40 -11.54
CA GLN A 436 -30.60 4.31 -10.50
C GLN A 436 -29.88 3.48 -9.42
N PRO A 437 -28.77 3.97 -8.86
CA PRO A 437 -28.07 3.26 -7.81
C PRO A 437 -28.99 3.04 -6.62
N VAL A 438 -29.08 1.79 -6.18
CA VAL A 438 -29.86 1.41 -4.99
C VAL A 438 -29.17 2.03 -3.78
N ARG A 439 -29.94 2.64 -2.88
CA ARG A 439 -29.44 3.15 -1.60
C ARG A 439 -30.02 2.31 -0.46
N PRO A 440 -29.29 1.28 0.01
CA PRO A 440 -29.72 0.50 1.15
C PRO A 440 -29.77 1.37 2.42
N ASP A 441 -30.55 0.94 3.39
CA ASP A 441 -30.55 1.52 4.72
C ASP A 441 -29.25 1.17 5.48
N ALA A 442 -28.97 1.94 6.54
CA ALA A 442 -27.74 1.80 7.31
C ALA A 442 -27.55 0.38 7.88
N SER A 443 -28.63 -0.23 8.39
CA SER A 443 -28.58 -1.60 8.94
C SER A 443 -28.17 -2.63 7.90
N LYS A 444 -28.62 -2.47 6.65
CA LYS A 444 -28.26 -3.37 5.57
C LYS A 444 -26.83 -3.17 5.10
N LEU A 445 -26.36 -1.93 5.03
CA LEU A 445 -24.95 -1.64 4.78
C LEU A 445 -24.05 -2.28 5.85
N ASP A 446 -24.44 -2.24 7.12
CA ASP A 446 -23.69 -2.90 8.19
C ASP A 446 -23.63 -4.41 8.03
N GLN A 447 -24.72 -5.06 7.59
CA GLN A 447 -24.71 -6.48 7.24
C GLN A 447 -23.75 -6.78 6.08
N PHE A 448 -23.74 -5.94 5.04
CA PHE A 448 -22.82 -6.09 3.91
C PHE A 448 -21.35 -5.89 4.31
N ARG A 449 -21.05 -4.89 5.15
CA ARG A 449 -19.71 -4.63 5.71
C ARG A 449 -19.22 -5.82 6.53
N GLY A 450 -20.06 -6.32 7.46
CA GLY A 450 -19.77 -7.51 8.26
C GLY A 450 -19.54 -8.75 7.40
N TYR A 451 -20.32 -8.89 6.31
CA TYR A 451 -20.16 -9.98 5.35
C TYR A 451 -18.80 -9.95 4.66
N ILE A 452 -18.43 -8.83 4.02
CA ILE A 452 -17.14 -8.68 3.33
C ILE A 452 -15.99 -8.88 4.32
N ALA A 453 -16.06 -8.26 5.51
CA ALA A 453 -15.02 -8.36 6.53
C ALA A 453 -14.81 -9.81 6.99
N SER A 454 -15.89 -10.57 7.19
CA SER A 454 -15.80 -11.97 7.60
C SER A 454 -15.22 -12.85 6.50
N MET A 455 -15.68 -12.71 5.24
CA MET A 455 -15.14 -13.52 4.12
C MET A 455 -13.67 -13.21 3.85
N LYS A 456 -13.27 -11.92 3.90
CA LYS A 456 -11.88 -11.47 3.66
C LYS A 456 -10.86 -12.03 4.65
N HIS A 457 -11.27 -12.32 5.89
CA HIS A 457 -10.40 -12.81 6.96
C HIS A 457 -10.60 -14.30 7.29
N SER A 458 -11.51 -14.98 6.59
CA SER A 458 -11.75 -16.41 6.78
C SER A 458 -10.55 -17.23 6.31
N GLN A 459 -10.21 -18.28 7.05
CA GLN A 459 -9.19 -19.23 6.62
C GLN A 459 -9.75 -20.10 5.49
N PHE A 460 -8.90 -20.42 4.52
CA PHE A 460 -9.29 -21.22 3.36
C PHE A 460 -8.22 -22.24 3.02
N SER A 461 -8.62 -23.48 2.75
CA SER A 461 -7.72 -24.55 2.32
C SER A 461 -8.12 -25.07 0.93
N ILE A 462 -7.12 -25.55 0.17
CA ILE A 462 -7.37 -26.31 -1.07
C ILE A 462 -7.02 -27.76 -0.74
N PRO A 463 -8.02 -28.66 -0.62
CA PRO A 463 -7.78 -30.07 -0.33
C PRO A 463 -6.91 -30.75 -1.38
N ALA A 464 -6.14 -31.76 -0.98
CA ALA A 464 -5.24 -32.49 -1.88
C ALA A 464 -5.99 -33.14 -3.07
N GLU A 465 -7.21 -33.61 -2.84
CA GLU A 465 -8.10 -34.20 -3.86
C GLU A 465 -8.39 -33.25 -5.03
N MET A 466 -8.46 -31.94 -4.76
CA MET A 466 -8.67 -30.94 -5.81
C MET A 466 -7.46 -30.80 -6.75
N SER A 467 -6.26 -31.23 -6.34
CA SER A 467 -5.07 -31.16 -7.19
C SER A 467 -5.21 -32.00 -8.45
N GLU A 468 -5.76 -33.21 -8.33
CA GLU A 468 -6.03 -34.09 -9.48
C GLU A 468 -7.10 -33.51 -10.39
N VAL A 469 -8.18 -32.96 -9.81
CA VAL A 469 -9.26 -32.30 -10.56
C VAL A 469 -8.74 -31.11 -11.37
N ILE A 470 -7.95 -30.25 -10.72
CA ILE A 470 -7.34 -29.06 -11.35
C ILE A 470 -6.36 -29.48 -12.45
N GLN A 471 -5.53 -30.49 -12.20
CA GLN A 471 -4.56 -30.99 -13.18
C GLN A 471 -5.27 -31.58 -14.41
N ASN A 472 -6.31 -32.39 -14.21
CA ASN A 472 -7.06 -33.00 -15.30
C ASN A 472 -7.78 -31.94 -16.15
N ASP A 473 -8.47 -30.97 -15.53
CA ASP A 473 -9.13 -29.86 -16.23
C ASP A 473 -8.14 -28.97 -16.99
N PHE A 474 -6.96 -28.70 -16.40
CA PHE A 474 -5.89 -27.95 -17.08
C PHE A 474 -5.38 -28.68 -18.33
N VAL A 475 -5.15 -30.00 -18.25
CA VAL A 475 -4.70 -30.81 -19.38
C VAL A 475 -5.78 -30.87 -20.46
N GLU A 476 -7.03 -31.11 -20.08
CA GLU A 476 -8.17 -31.21 -21.01
C GLU A 476 -8.36 -29.92 -21.80
N ARG A 477 -8.42 -28.76 -21.13
CA ARG A 477 -8.58 -27.45 -21.79
C ARG A 477 -7.42 -27.13 -22.72
N ARG A 478 -6.20 -27.53 -22.36
CA ARG A 478 -5.01 -27.36 -23.20
C ARG A 478 -5.02 -28.26 -24.43
N GLN A 479 -5.61 -29.45 -24.34
CA GLN A 479 -5.81 -30.35 -25.48
C GLN A 479 -6.93 -29.88 -26.40
N ALA A 480 -8.03 -29.36 -25.82
CA ALA A 480 -9.18 -28.84 -26.56
C ALA A 480 -8.83 -27.58 -27.39
N SER A 481 -7.91 -26.74 -26.92
CA SER A 481 -7.43 -25.57 -27.64
C SER A 481 -6.46 -25.93 -28.78
N GLN A 482 -6.96 -26.16 -30.00
CA GLN A 482 -6.11 -26.20 -31.21
C GLN A 482 -5.89 -24.78 -31.74
N GLY A 483 -4.64 -24.31 -31.87
CA GLY A 483 -4.32 -23.07 -32.61
C GLY A 483 -3.74 -21.88 -31.82
N GLY A 484 -3.29 -22.09 -30.57
CA GLY A 484 -2.50 -21.09 -29.83
C GLY A 484 -3.23 -20.31 -28.73
N GLU A 485 -4.51 -20.60 -28.51
CA GLU A 485 -5.32 -20.08 -27.38
C GLU A 485 -5.39 -21.08 -26.22
N ALA A 486 -4.29 -21.78 -25.95
CA ALA A 486 -4.23 -22.71 -24.84
C ALA A 486 -4.10 -21.98 -23.51
N MET A 487 -4.84 -22.47 -22.50
CA MET A 487 -4.75 -22.00 -21.12
C MET A 487 -3.28 -21.95 -20.66
N THR A 488 -2.83 -20.76 -20.28
CA THR A 488 -1.46 -20.51 -19.81
C THR A 488 -1.31 -20.85 -18.33
N GLN A 489 -0.07 -20.85 -17.82
CA GLN A 489 0.18 -21.01 -16.38
C GLN A 489 -0.41 -19.85 -15.58
N ASP A 490 -0.34 -18.62 -16.11
CA ASP A 490 -0.89 -17.43 -15.47
C ASP A 490 -2.43 -17.50 -15.42
N ASP A 491 -3.07 -18.02 -16.47
CA ASP A 491 -4.52 -18.27 -16.49
C ASP A 491 -4.94 -19.30 -15.43
N LEU A 492 -4.11 -20.32 -15.17
CA LEU A 492 -4.34 -21.29 -14.12
C LEU A 492 -4.23 -20.66 -12.73
N LEU A 493 -3.17 -19.89 -12.49
CA LEU A 493 -2.97 -19.17 -11.23
C LEU A 493 -4.13 -18.20 -10.96
N PHE A 494 -4.54 -17.44 -11.98
CA PHE A 494 -5.70 -16.56 -11.90
C PHE A 494 -6.96 -17.35 -11.52
N ARG A 495 -7.22 -18.48 -12.19
CA ARG A 495 -8.42 -19.29 -11.91
C ARG A 495 -8.39 -19.92 -10.52
N MET A 496 -7.24 -20.32 -10.01
CA MET A 496 -7.10 -20.77 -8.62
C MET A 496 -7.45 -19.65 -7.64
N THR A 497 -6.93 -18.43 -7.87
CA THR A 497 -7.30 -17.26 -7.07
C THR A 497 -8.79 -16.98 -7.14
N ALA A 498 -9.37 -16.93 -8.35
CA ALA A 498 -10.79 -16.68 -8.56
C ALA A 498 -11.67 -17.76 -7.90
N ALA A 499 -11.28 -19.04 -7.97
CA ALA A 499 -12.06 -20.13 -7.40
C ALA A 499 -12.05 -20.12 -5.87
N ARG A 500 -10.89 -19.82 -5.28
CA ARG A 500 -10.77 -19.56 -3.84
C ARG A 500 -11.67 -18.39 -3.43
N LEU A 501 -11.61 -17.26 -4.14
CA LEU A 501 -12.41 -16.08 -3.82
C LEU A 501 -13.91 -16.34 -3.98
N LEU A 502 -14.31 -17.06 -5.03
CA LEU A 502 -15.71 -17.41 -5.25
C LEU A 502 -16.24 -18.32 -4.14
N ALA A 503 -15.51 -19.39 -3.80
CA ALA A 503 -15.87 -20.28 -2.69
C ALA A 503 -15.98 -19.50 -1.36
N LEU A 504 -14.98 -18.67 -1.06
CA LEU A 504 -15.01 -17.76 0.10
C LEU A 504 -16.23 -16.84 0.07
N SER A 505 -16.61 -16.30 -1.08
CA SER A 505 -17.78 -15.43 -1.20
C SER A 505 -19.10 -16.13 -0.90
N TYR A 506 -19.16 -17.47 -0.90
CA TYR A 506 -20.30 -18.26 -0.46
C TYR A 506 -20.21 -18.69 1.01
N GLY A 507 -19.14 -18.31 1.71
CA GLY A 507 -18.85 -18.74 3.07
C GLY A 507 -18.32 -20.18 3.18
N GLU A 508 -17.78 -20.72 2.09
CA GLU A 508 -17.07 -22.00 2.07
C GLU A 508 -15.63 -21.81 2.58
N THR A 509 -15.12 -22.77 3.36
CA THR A 509 -13.75 -22.75 3.90
C THR A 509 -12.78 -23.63 3.11
N GLU A 510 -13.29 -24.42 2.17
CA GLU A 510 -12.50 -25.34 1.37
C GLU A 510 -12.94 -25.30 -0.10
N LEU A 511 -12.02 -25.57 -1.02
CA LEU A 511 -12.34 -25.60 -2.44
C LEU A 511 -13.06 -26.91 -2.81
N SER A 512 -14.32 -26.79 -3.24
CA SER A 512 -15.12 -27.89 -3.78
C SER A 512 -15.01 -27.99 -5.32
N LYS A 513 -15.35 -29.15 -5.89
CA LYS A 513 -15.44 -29.33 -7.34
C LYS A 513 -16.53 -28.45 -7.93
N GLU A 514 -17.65 -28.29 -7.23
CA GLU A 514 -18.76 -27.42 -7.60
C GLU A 514 -18.32 -25.95 -7.65
N ALA A 515 -17.56 -25.47 -6.67
CA ALA A 515 -16.99 -24.12 -6.70
C ALA A 515 -16.01 -23.93 -7.86
N TRP A 516 -15.15 -24.92 -8.15
CA TRP A 516 -14.23 -24.88 -9.29
C TRP A 516 -14.97 -24.76 -10.64
N MET A 517 -16.06 -25.52 -10.81
CA MET A 517 -16.89 -25.48 -12.02
C MET A 517 -17.66 -24.16 -12.13
N ARG A 518 -18.29 -23.69 -11.04
CA ARG A 518 -18.97 -22.37 -11.01
C ARG A 518 -18.04 -21.22 -11.39
N THR A 519 -16.79 -21.27 -10.94
CA THR A 519 -15.77 -20.29 -11.30
C THR A 519 -15.45 -20.34 -12.79
N ALA A 520 -15.40 -21.55 -13.36
CA ALA A 520 -15.19 -21.74 -14.79
C ALA A 520 -16.31 -21.07 -15.60
N GLU A 521 -17.56 -21.32 -15.22
CA GLU A 521 -18.73 -20.75 -15.90
C GLU A 521 -18.74 -19.21 -15.80
N LEU A 522 -18.40 -18.66 -14.64
CA LEU A 522 -18.29 -17.21 -14.45
C LEU A 522 -17.16 -16.62 -15.32
N ASP A 523 -16.03 -17.31 -15.43
CA ASP A 523 -14.91 -16.90 -16.29
C ASP A 523 -15.21 -17.04 -17.78
N ASP A 524 -15.95 -18.06 -18.19
CA ASP A 524 -16.38 -18.26 -19.57
C ASP A 524 -17.34 -17.13 -19.99
N ARG A 525 -18.34 -16.78 -19.15
CA ARG A 525 -19.19 -15.60 -19.36
C ARG A 525 -18.40 -14.30 -19.39
N ARG A 526 -17.35 -14.16 -18.58
CA ARG A 526 -16.41 -13.02 -18.62
C ARG A 526 -15.71 -12.95 -19.98
N LYS A 527 -15.21 -14.07 -20.50
CA LYS A 527 -14.50 -14.14 -21.79
C LYS A 527 -15.40 -13.85 -23.00
N GLU A 528 -16.66 -14.29 -22.95
CA GLU A 528 -17.68 -13.97 -23.97
C GLU A 528 -18.01 -12.47 -24.05
N ARG A 529 -17.61 -11.69 -23.03
CA ARG A 529 -17.81 -10.24 -23.00
C ARG A 529 -16.77 -9.44 -23.78
N PHE A 530 -15.61 -10.04 -24.09
CA PHE A 530 -14.54 -9.34 -24.78
C PHE A 530 -14.96 -8.91 -26.19
N PRO A 531 -14.56 -7.71 -26.64
CA PRO A 531 -14.84 -7.26 -27.99
C PRO A 531 -14.18 -8.20 -28.99
N ALA A 532 -14.91 -8.55 -30.06
CA ALA A 532 -14.38 -9.38 -31.13
C ALA A 532 -13.19 -8.67 -31.80
N VAL A 533 -11.98 -9.19 -31.64
CA VAL A 533 -10.79 -8.63 -32.30
C VAL A 533 -10.92 -8.88 -33.80
N PRO A 534 -10.92 -7.84 -34.67
CA PRO A 534 -10.95 -8.05 -36.11
C PRO A 534 -9.75 -8.90 -36.54
N ALA A 535 -10.00 -9.91 -37.38
CA ALA A 535 -9.05 -10.98 -37.74
C ALA A 535 -7.66 -10.46 -38.23
N THR A 536 -7.61 -9.24 -38.72
CA THR A 536 -6.41 -8.53 -39.19
C THR A 536 -5.42 -8.21 -38.05
N GLN A 537 -5.88 -7.89 -36.84
CA GLN A 537 -5.00 -7.61 -35.69
C GLN A 537 -4.50 -8.88 -34.99
N GLN A 538 -5.25 -9.99 -35.06
CA GLN A 538 -4.79 -11.29 -34.57
C GLN A 538 -3.55 -11.79 -35.32
N GLN A 539 -3.39 -11.47 -36.61
CA GLN A 539 -2.20 -11.82 -37.39
C GLN A 539 -0.95 -11.04 -36.97
N GLN A 540 -1.07 -9.76 -36.58
CA GLN A 540 0.06 -8.96 -36.09
C GLN A 540 0.48 -9.35 -34.66
N GLN A 541 -0.47 -9.64 -33.76
CA GLN A 541 -0.14 -10.15 -32.42
C GLN A 541 0.48 -11.56 -32.46
N ARG A 542 0.09 -12.39 -33.44
CA ARG A 542 0.72 -13.71 -33.69
C ARG A 542 2.18 -13.62 -34.13
N ALA A 543 2.60 -12.52 -34.76
CA ALA A 543 3.99 -12.31 -35.17
C ALA A 543 4.89 -11.77 -34.04
N GLY A 544 4.34 -11.00 -33.08
CA GLY A 544 5.10 -10.41 -31.97
C GLY A 544 5.37 -11.37 -30.79
N LYS A 545 4.57 -12.42 -30.62
CA LYS A 545 4.69 -13.43 -29.53
C LYS A 545 5.60 -14.63 -29.88
N VAL A 546 6.59 -14.44 -30.76
CA VAL A 546 7.55 -15.50 -31.14
C VAL A 546 8.93 -15.24 -30.52
N HIS A 547 8.99 -15.05 -29.20
CA HIS A 547 10.24 -15.36 -28.49
C HIS A 547 10.18 -16.82 -28.05
N GLY A 548 11.05 -17.64 -28.64
CA GLY A 548 10.96 -19.10 -28.66
C GLY A 548 10.65 -19.75 -27.31
N SER A 549 9.47 -20.36 -27.21
CA SER A 549 9.15 -21.27 -26.12
C SER A 549 9.95 -22.56 -26.29
N LEU A 550 10.61 -23.00 -25.22
CA LEU A 550 11.38 -24.26 -25.14
C LEU A 550 10.56 -25.49 -25.57
N ALA A 551 9.22 -25.41 -25.54
CA ALA A 551 8.32 -26.48 -25.94
C ALA A 551 8.38 -26.83 -27.45
N ARG A 552 8.79 -25.91 -28.34
CA ARG A 552 9.02 -26.22 -29.77
C ARG A 552 10.37 -26.89 -30.03
N ALA A 553 11.38 -26.67 -29.19
CA ALA A 553 12.72 -27.23 -29.39
C ALA A 553 12.77 -28.76 -29.20
N GLY A 554 11.89 -29.32 -28.35
CA GLY A 554 11.81 -30.76 -28.12
C GLY A 554 11.26 -31.56 -29.31
N LYS A 555 10.36 -30.97 -30.11
CA LYS A 555 9.68 -31.66 -31.22
C LYS A 555 10.45 -31.63 -32.54
N VAL A 556 11.43 -30.73 -32.68
CA VAL A 556 12.26 -30.63 -33.90
C VAL A 556 13.46 -31.59 -33.86
N LYS A 557 13.90 -32.01 -32.66
CA LYS A 557 15.04 -32.92 -32.49
C LYS A 557 14.79 -34.36 -32.94
N SER A 558 13.54 -34.77 -33.17
CA SER A 558 13.18 -36.12 -33.60
C SER A 558 12.92 -36.28 -35.10
N GLN A 559 12.94 -35.19 -35.88
CA GLN A 559 12.64 -35.24 -37.33
C GLN A 559 13.78 -34.80 -38.26
N THR A 560 14.96 -34.44 -37.76
CA THR A 560 16.13 -34.14 -38.61
C THR A 560 17.19 -35.24 -38.48
N PRO A 561 17.79 -35.73 -39.59
CA PRO A 561 18.89 -36.69 -39.53
C PRO A 561 20.04 -36.10 -38.69
N LYS A 562 20.61 -36.92 -37.81
CA LYS A 562 21.62 -36.51 -36.84
C LYS A 562 22.94 -36.26 -37.56
N VAL A 563 23.18 -35.00 -37.92
CA VAL A 563 24.46 -34.54 -38.49
C VAL A 563 25.45 -34.27 -37.37
N GLU A 564 26.67 -34.80 -37.48
CA GLU A 564 27.74 -34.55 -36.50
C GLU A 564 28.08 -33.04 -36.44
N PRO A 565 28.45 -32.51 -35.25
CA PRO A 565 28.74 -31.09 -35.09
C PRO A 565 29.92 -30.67 -35.98
N GLN A 566 29.65 -29.82 -36.98
CA GLN A 566 30.71 -29.19 -37.76
C GLN A 566 31.38 -28.11 -36.90
N GLU A 567 32.69 -28.25 -36.64
CA GLU A 567 33.47 -27.25 -35.90
C GLU A 567 33.51 -25.92 -36.67
N LYS A 568 32.74 -24.93 -36.21
CA LYS A 568 32.84 -23.56 -36.73
C LYS A 568 34.03 -22.86 -36.09
N LYS A 569 35.01 -22.46 -36.91
CA LYS A 569 36.16 -21.67 -36.47
C LYS A 569 35.68 -20.36 -35.84
N LYS A 570 36.03 -20.12 -34.58
CA LYS A 570 35.65 -18.91 -33.84
C LYS A 570 36.28 -17.68 -34.50
N GLN A 571 35.48 -16.64 -34.73
CA GLN A 571 36.00 -15.37 -35.24
C GLN A 571 36.79 -14.65 -34.13
N PRO A 572 38.04 -14.22 -34.37
CA PRO A 572 38.83 -13.52 -33.37
C PRO A 572 38.23 -12.15 -33.05
N LYS A 573 38.06 -11.85 -31.75
CA LYS A 573 37.60 -10.54 -31.22
C LYS A 573 38.65 -9.93 -30.29
N GLY A 574 38.60 -8.62 -30.07
CA GLY A 574 39.48 -7.92 -29.12
C GLY A 574 40.97 -8.00 -29.49
N ARG A 575 41.83 -8.39 -28.53
CA ARG A 575 43.29 -8.48 -28.75
C ARG A 575 43.67 -9.46 -29.87
N ALA A 576 42.94 -10.55 -30.04
CA ALA A 576 43.17 -11.51 -31.12
C ALA A 576 42.88 -10.90 -32.50
N TRP A 577 41.84 -10.05 -32.60
CA TRP A 577 41.53 -9.31 -33.83
C TRP A 577 42.61 -8.28 -34.16
N LYS A 578 43.10 -7.54 -33.15
CA LYS A 578 44.19 -6.57 -33.33
C LYS A 578 45.49 -7.26 -33.79
N ARG A 579 45.83 -8.44 -33.27
CA ARG A 579 46.97 -9.25 -33.76
C ARG A 579 46.79 -9.73 -35.19
N HIS A 580 45.59 -10.19 -35.55
CA HIS A 580 45.30 -10.61 -36.92
C HIS A 580 45.46 -9.45 -37.91
N LEU A 581 44.95 -8.26 -37.57
CA LEU A 581 45.13 -7.04 -38.36
C LEU A 581 46.59 -6.60 -38.45
N TYR A 582 47.37 -6.73 -37.37
CA TYR A 582 48.79 -6.38 -37.40
C TYR A 582 49.58 -7.33 -38.31
N ASN A 583 49.38 -8.64 -38.16
CA ASN A 583 50.06 -9.63 -38.99
C ASN A 583 49.68 -9.51 -40.47
N SER A 584 48.41 -9.24 -40.79
CA SER A 584 47.98 -9.08 -42.18
C SER A 584 48.48 -7.77 -42.81
N ARG A 585 48.58 -6.68 -42.04
CA ARG A 585 48.98 -5.37 -42.57
C ARG A 585 50.49 -5.13 -42.57
N PHE A 586 51.24 -5.70 -41.64
CA PHE A 586 52.66 -5.37 -41.44
C PHE A 586 53.60 -6.57 -41.66
N VAL A 587 53.21 -7.78 -41.25
CA VAL A 587 54.08 -8.97 -41.32
C VAL A 587 54.00 -9.63 -42.69
N ASN A 588 52.79 -9.91 -43.17
CA ASN A 588 52.57 -10.61 -44.45
C ASN A 588 52.75 -9.71 -45.69
N ALA A 589 52.67 -8.39 -45.52
CA ALA A 589 52.94 -7.43 -46.59
C ALA A 589 54.44 -7.32 -46.94
N THR A 590 55.33 -7.71 -46.03
CA THR A 590 56.79 -7.56 -46.17
C THR A 590 57.49 -8.83 -46.67
N THR A 591 56.76 -9.95 -46.81
CA THR A 591 57.35 -11.29 -47.07
C THR A 591 56.89 -11.96 -48.38
N GLN A 592 56.07 -11.33 -49.22
CA GLN A 592 55.71 -11.87 -50.54
C GLN A 592 56.21 -11.00 -51.70
N PRO A 593 56.91 -11.57 -52.71
CA PRO A 593 57.29 -10.83 -53.91
C PRO A 593 56.02 -10.59 -54.75
N GLY A 594 55.63 -9.31 -54.88
CA GLY A 594 54.48 -8.88 -55.69
C GLY A 594 53.28 -8.34 -54.92
N GLY A 595 53.33 -8.24 -53.58
CA GLY A 595 52.28 -7.60 -52.78
C GLY A 595 52.27 -6.08 -52.92
N LYS A 596 51.16 -5.50 -53.38
CA LYS A 596 50.98 -4.03 -53.46
C LYS A 596 51.00 -3.41 -52.04
N PRO A 597 51.76 -2.33 -51.79
CA PRO A 597 51.74 -1.67 -50.49
C PRO A 597 50.37 -1.03 -50.25
N ALA A 598 49.71 -1.40 -49.16
CA ALA A 598 48.45 -0.78 -48.75
C ALA A 598 48.68 0.71 -48.42
N GLN A 599 47.87 1.58 -49.01
CA GLN A 599 47.91 3.04 -48.84
C GLN A 599 47.95 3.43 -47.35
N ARG A 600 49.02 4.16 -46.97
CA ARG A 600 49.08 4.92 -45.71
C ARG A 600 47.92 5.93 -45.72
N ASN A 601 47.04 5.84 -44.72
CA ASN A 601 46.15 6.95 -44.42
C ASN A 601 47.04 8.16 -44.06
N LYS A 602 47.06 9.19 -44.91
CA LYS A 602 47.73 10.45 -44.62
C LYS A 602 47.06 11.05 -43.37
N GLN A 603 47.86 11.45 -42.39
CA GLN A 603 47.37 12.31 -41.30
C GLN A 603 46.70 13.55 -41.93
N PRO A 604 45.51 13.96 -41.46
CA PRO A 604 44.95 15.24 -41.86
C PRO A 604 45.91 16.35 -41.42
N GLN A 605 46.26 17.25 -42.36
CA GLN A 605 46.96 18.48 -42.02
C GLN A 605 46.05 19.32 -41.12
N GLY A 606 46.55 19.68 -39.94
CA GLY A 606 45.84 20.53 -38.98
C GLY A 606 45.26 19.78 -37.79
N LYS A 607 46.14 19.22 -36.96
CA LYS A 607 46.03 19.20 -35.48
C LYS A 607 47.41 18.88 -34.93
N SER A 608 48.25 19.91 -34.92
CA SER A 608 49.36 20.07 -33.98
C SER A 608 48.77 20.69 -32.71
N GLY A 609 48.92 20.02 -31.57
CA GLY A 609 48.39 20.40 -30.26
C GLY A 609 48.04 19.16 -29.46
#